data_AF-A0A9X2KJB1-F1
#
_entry.id   AF-A0A9X2KJB1-F1
#
_cell.length_a   1.000
_cell.length_b   1.000
_cell.length_c   1.000
_cell.angle_alpha   90.00
_cell.angle_beta   90.00
_cell.angle_gamma   90.00
#
_symmetry.space_group_name_H-M   'P 1'
#
loop_
_entity.id
_entity.type
_entity.pdbx_description
1 polymer ?
#
loop_
_entity_poly.entity_id
_entity_poly.type
_entity_poly.pdbx_seq_one_letter_code
_entity_poly.pdbx_strand_id
1 'polypeptide(L)'
;MRNQVADLRQKLEDREGEVASLKAALNEEIGRRRAASAATADPPKDRETEPSSREAKARPQPAMCYKDYCPCEPPQGGPDTVICDQLEAGIDVSIEMLIAGRGMREARRQISEGDY
;
A
#
# COMPACT_ATOMS: atom_id res chain seq x y z
N MET A 1 0.34 -29.12 -42.41
CA MET A 1 0.81 -27.76 -42.03
C MET A 1 -0.27 -26.67 -42.18
N ARG A 2 -1.04 -26.59 -43.29
CA ARG A 2 -2.06 -25.52 -43.46
C ARG A 2 -3.14 -25.46 -42.36
N ASN A 3 -3.61 -26.61 -41.87
CA ASN A 3 -4.62 -26.66 -40.80
C ASN A 3 -4.11 -26.20 -39.43
N GLN A 4 -2.81 -26.41 -39.12
CA GLN A 4 -2.21 -25.92 -37.88
C GLN A 4 -2.08 -24.40 -37.87
N VAL A 5 -1.77 -23.79 -39.02
CA VAL A 5 -1.67 -22.33 -39.13
C VAL A 5 -3.04 -21.68 -38.97
N ALA A 6 -4.12 -22.30 -39.46
CA ALA A 6 -5.48 -21.80 -39.26
C ALA A 6 -5.91 -21.90 -37.79
N ASP A 7 -5.62 -23.03 -37.13
CA ASP A 7 -5.93 -23.23 -35.71
C ASP A 7 -5.18 -22.24 -34.79
N LEU A 8 -3.90 -21.97 -35.08
CA LEU A 8 -3.11 -20.99 -34.32
C LEU A 8 -3.61 -19.55 -34.53
N ARG A 9 -4.09 -19.22 -35.73
CA ARG A 9 -4.66 -17.89 -36.01
C ARG A 9 -5.96 -17.68 -35.23
N GLN A 10 -6.85 -18.66 -35.23
CA GLN A 10 -8.09 -18.58 -34.46
C GLN A 10 -7.81 -18.40 -32.97
N LYS A 11 -6.86 -19.17 -32.42
CA LYS A 11 -6.46 -19.05 -31.02
C LYS A 11 -5.85 -17.69 -30.68
N LEU A 12 -5.13 -17.07 -31.62
CA LEU A 12 -4.61 -15.72 -31.45
C LEU A 12 -5.75 -14.69 -31.40
N GLU A 13 -6.72 -14.77 -32.31
CA GLU A 13 -7.88 -13.87 -32.32
C GLU A 13 -8.70 -14.00 -31.03
N ASP A 14 -8.91 -15.22 -30.54
CA ASP A 14 -9.62 -15.47 -29.28
C ASP A 14 -8.87 -14.85 -28.09
N ARG A 15 -7.54 -15.01 -28.04
CA ARG A 15 -6.69 -14.41 -27.01
C ARG A 15 -6.66 -12.89 -27.08
N GLU A 16 -6.63 -12.32 -28.28
CA GLU A 16 -6.70 -10.86 -28.47
C GLU A 16 -8.02 -10.28 -27.96
N GLY A 17 -9.14 -10.98 -28.20
CA GLY A 17 -10.45 -10.62 -27.66
C GLY A 17 -10.51 -10.67 -26.13
N GLU A 18 -9.91 -11.70 -25.52
CA GLU A 18 -9.78 -11.80 -24.06
C GLU A 18 -8.94 -10.67 -23.49
N VAL A 19 -7.80 -10.36 -24.11
CA VAL A 19 -6.92 -9.25 -23.69
C VAL A 19 -7.65 -7.90 -23.79
N ALA A 20 -8.44 -7.67 -24.84
CA ALA A 20 -9.23 -6.46 -24.98
C ALA A 20 -10.27 -6.32 -23.85
N SER A 21 -10.95 -7.42 -23.52
CA SER A 21 -11.95 -7.47 -22.44
C SER A 21 -11.31 -7.20 -21.06
N LEU A 22 -10.16 -7.82 -20.79
CA LEU A 22 -9.42 -7.60 -19.54
C LEU A 22 -8.91 -6.17 -19.41
N LYS A 23 -8.42 -5.56 -20.50
CA LYS A 23 -7.99 -4.16 -20.52
C LYS A 23 -9.16 -3.21 -20.19
N ALA A 24 -10.35 -3.47 -20.72
CA ALA A 24 -11.53 -2.68 -20.42
C ALA A 24 -11.92 -2.76 -18.94
N ALA A 25 -11.96 -3.98 -18.39
CA ALA A 25 -12.26 -4.20 -16.97
C ALA A 25 -11.23 -3.54 -16.03
N LEU A 26 -9.93 -3.61 -16.38
CA LEU A 26 -8.87 -2.96 -15.62
C LEU A 26 -9.02 -1.44 -15.59
N ASN A 27 -9.34 -0.83 -16.74
CA ASN A 27 -9.54 0.62 -16.82
C ASN A 27 -10.75 1.07 -16.00
N GLU A 28 -11.83 0.29 -15.97
CA GLU A 28 -13.00 0.58 -15.16
C GLU A 28 -12.66 0.53 -13.66
N GLU A 29 -11.93 -0.49 -13.22
CA GLU A 29 -11.51 -0.64 -11.83
C GLU A 29 -10.53 0.47 -11.40
N ILE A 30 -9.61 0.89 -12.27
CA ILE A 30 -8.74 2.05 -12.04
C ILE A 30 -9.59 3.32 -11.87
N GLY A 31 -10.61 3.51 -12.71
CA GLY A 31 -11.54 4.64 -12.62
C GLY A 31 -12.29 4.65 -11.28
N ARG A 32 -12.83 3.51 -10.86
CA ARG A 32 -13.51 3.35 -9.56
C ARG A 32 -12.59 3.67 -8.39
N ARG A 33 -11.35 3.14 -8.40
CA ARG A 33 -10.36 3.41 -7.34
C ARG A 33 -9.97 4.89 -7.28
N ARG A 34 -9.80 5.54 -8.44
CA ARG A 34 -9.54 6.99 -8.49
C ARG A 34 -10.72 7.79 -7.93
N ALA A 35 -11.95 7.46 -8.32
CA ALA A 35 -13.15 8.12 -7.80
C ALA A 35 -13.30 7.93 -6.29
N ALA A 36 -13.05 6.71 -5.78
CA ALA A 36 -13.05 6.42 -4.35
C ALA A 36 -11.98 7.23 -3.60
N SER A 37 -10.76 7.34 -4.14
CA SER A 37 -9.69 8.15 -3.53
C SER A 37 -9.97 9.66 -3.56
N ALA A 38 -10.66 10.15 -4.60
CA ALA A 38 -11.05 11.55 -4.70
C ALA A 38 -12.17 11.90 -3.71
N ALA A 39 -13.07 10.95 -3.41
CA ALA A 39 -14.13 11.14 -2.42
C ALA A 39 -13.60 11.20 -0.96
N THR A 40 -12.39 10.68 -0.70
CA THR A 40 -11.72 10.75 0.60
C THR A 40 -10.67 11.86 0.70
N ALA A 41 -10.40 12.59 -0.39
CA ALA A 41 -9.51 13.73 -0.37
C ALA A 41 -10.27 14.96 0.14
N ASP A 42 -10.10 15.27 1.43
CA ASP A 42 -10.42 16.59 1.98
C ASP A 42 -9.83 17.69 1.07
N PRO A 43 -10.58 18.77 0.76
CA PRO A 43 -10.01 19.88 0.00
C PRO A 43 -8.84 20.52 0.78
N PRO A 44 -7.82 21.06 0.09
CA PRO A 44 -6.73 21.76 0.76
C PRO A 44 -7.31 23.00 1.45
N LYS A 45 -7.40 22.96 2.78
CA LYS A 45 -7.78 24.11 3.61
C LYS A 45 -6.54 24.94 3.90
N ASP A 46 -6.22 25.82 2.96
CA ASP A 46 -5.43 27.02 3.26
C ASP A 46 -6.32 28.01 4.04
N ARG A 47 -6.19 28.05 5.37
CA ARG A 47 -6.27 29.30 6.18
C ARG A 47 -6.11 29.04 7.67
N GLU A 48 -5.10 29.69 8.22
CA GLU A 48 -4.87 29.93 9.64
C GLU A 48 -6.12 30.51 10.33
N THR A 49 -6.65 29.83 11.35
CA THR A 49 -7.09 30.42 12.64
C THR A 49 -7.56 29.30 13.57
N GLU A 50 -6.83 29.06 14.66
CA GLU A 50 -7.41 28.54 15.91
C GLU A 50 -8.19 29.67 16.62
N PRO A 51 -8.99 29.42 17.68
CA PRO A 51 -9.36 28.13 18.30
C PRO A 51 -10.90 27.99 18.46
N SER A 52 -11.45 26.79 18.32
CA SER A 52 -12.81 26.51 18.87
C SER A 52 -13.09 25.04 19.05
N SER A 53 -12.79 24.57 20.26
CA SER A 53 -13.68 23.74 21.09
C SER A 53 -14.71 22.87 20.37
N ARG A 54 -14.23 21.90 19.60
CA ARG A 54 -14.86 20.58 19.53
C ARG A 54 -13.73 19.60 19.78
N GLU A 55 -13.95 18.66 20.68
CA GLU A 55 -13.09 17.51 20.92
C GLU A 55 -12.86 16.76 19.60
N ALA A 56 -11.92 17.24 18.80
CA ALA A 56 -11.12 16.39 17.97
C ALA A 56 -10.43 15.49 18.98
N LYS A 57 -10.88 14.23 19.09
CA LYS A 57 -10.04 13.15 19.62
C LYS A 57 -8.67 13.42 19.05
N ALA A 58 -7.73 13.82 19.91
CA ALA A 58 -6.36 14.08 19.51
C ALA A 58 -5.99 12.95 18.55
N ARG A 59 -5.66 13.28 17.29
CA ARG A 59 -5.03 12.30 16.41
C ARG A 59 -3.91 11.74 17.28
N PRO A 60 -3.98 10.46 17.72
CA PRO A 60 -2.92 9.92 18.54
C PRO A 60 -1.68 10.17 17.71
N GLN A 61 -0.70 10.88 18.27
CA GLN A 61 0.59 11.04 17.61
C GLN A 61 0.95 9.67 17.05
N PRO A 62 1.30 9.56 15.76
CA PRO A 62 1.47 8.26 15.13
C PRO A 62 2.39 7.49 16.04
N ALA A 63 1.84 6.46 16.69
CA ALA A 63 2.55 5.80 17.76
C ALA A 63 3.80 5.27 17.07
N MET A 64 4.96 5.84 17.41
CA MET A 64 6.26 5.47 16.82
C MET A 64 6.55 3.98 17.06
N CYS A 65 5.73 3.33 17.87
CA CYS A 65 5.67 1.91 18.12
C CYS A 65 4.24 1.39 18.00
N TYR A 66 4.09 0.24 17.34
CA TYR A 66 2.87 -0.55 17.35
C TYR A 66 3.06 -1.78 18.23
N LYS A 67 2.33 -1.84 19.36
CA LYS A 67 2.51 -2.86 20.40
C LYS A 67 3.98 -2.91 20.86
N ASP A 68 4.71 -3.94 20.46
CA ASP A 68 6.10 -4.26 20.77
C ASP A 68 7.05 -4.03 19.58
N TYR A 69 6.57 -3.42 18.51
CA TYR A 69 7.35 -3.14 17.30
C TYR A 69 7.53 -1.63 17.10
N CYS A 70 8.77 -1.16 17.22
CA CYS A 70 9.18 0.22 16.96
C CYS A 70 10.07 0.26 15.70
N PRO A 71 9.55 0.73 14.54
CA PRO A 71 10.28 0.77 13.27
C PRO A 71 11.59 1.57 13.35
N CYS A 72 11.59 2.66 14.13
CA CYS A 72 12.75 3.53 14.30
C CYS A 72 13.81 2.99 15.27
N GLU A 73 13.50 1.94 16.04
CA GLU A 73 14.50 1.35 16.94
C GLU A 73 15.49 0.46 16.17
N PRO A 74 16.80 0.57 16.45
CA PRO A 74 17.79 -0.35 15.91
C PRO A 74 17.55 -1.80 16.35
N PRO A 75 17.95 -2.80 15.55
CA PRO A 75 18.49 -2.68 14.19
C PRO A 75 17.37 -2.35 13.19
N GLN A 76 17.54 -1.26 12.45
CA GLN A 76 16.64 -0.91 11.34
C GLN A 76 17.08 -1.63 10.06
N GLY A 77 16.12 -2.05 9.24
CA GLY A 77 16.41 -2.62 7.93
C GLY A 77 15.14 -2.87 7.12
N GLY A 78 15.29 -2.88 5.79
CA GLY A 78 14.19 -3.15 4.86
C GLY A 78 12.99 -2.23 5.08
N PRO A 79 11.79 -2.75 5.37
CA PRO A 79 10.58 -1.93 5.55
C PRO A 79 10.65 -1.01 6.77
N ASP A 80 11.49 -1.30 7.76
CA ASP A 80 11.54 -0.52 9.01
C ASP A 80 12.01 0.92 8.77
N THR A 81 12.98 1.12 7.88
CA THR A 81 13.49 2.46 7.55
C THR A 81 12.41 3.29 6.85
N VAL A 82 11.71 2.68 5.88
CA VAL A 82 10.63 3.34 5.13
C VAL A 82 9.47 3.71 6.05
N ILE A 83 9.12 2.81 6.98
CA ILE A 83 8.07 3.07 7.96
C ILE A 83 8.51 4.18 8.93
N CYS A 84 9.76 4.15 9.39
CA CYS A 84 10.30 5.19 10.27
C CYS A 84 10.29 6.56 9.59
N ASP A 85 10.80 6.67 8.36
CA ASP A 85 10.83 7.91 7.58
C ASP A 85 9.42 8.50 7.41
N GLN A 86 8.42 7.64 7.16
CA GLN A 86 7.02 8.08 7.04
C GLN A 86 6.45 8.57 8.37
N LEU A 87 6.70 7.86 9.47
CA LEU A 87 6.26 8.27 10.80
C LEU A 87 6.92 9.59 11.23
N GLU A 88 8.22 9.76 10.97
CA GLU A 88 8.95 11.01 11.22
C GLU A 88 8.45 12.17 10.36
N ALA A 89 8.08 11.89 9.11
CA ALA A 89 7.45 12.86 8.21
C ALA A 89 5.98 13.19 8.56
N GLY A 90 5.42 12.58 9.62
CA GLY A 90 4.03 12.77 10.01
C GLY A 90 3.02 12.14 9.05
N ILE A 91 3.46 11.18 8.22
CA ILE A 91 2.62 10.42 7.30
C ILE A 91 1.98 9.27 8.08
N ASP A 92 0.66 9.16 8.00
CA ASP A 92 -0.07 8.06 8.63
C ASP A 92 0.33 6.72 7.98
N VAL A 93 0.94 5.84 8.75
CA VAL A 93 1.25 4.48 8.34
C VAL A 93 0.10 3.55 8.72
N SER A 94 -0.33 2.68 7.80
CA SER A 94 -1.40 1.73 8.09
C SER A 94 -0.97 0.63 9.06
N ILE A 95 -1.93 0.09 9.82
CA ILE A 95 -1.68 -1.01 10.77
C ILE A 95 -1.13 -2.25 10.04
N GLU A 96 -1.61 -2.54 8.81
CA GLU A 96 -1.11 -3.63 7.99
C GLU A 96 0.38 -3.46 7.66
N MET A 97 0.80 -2.23 7.37
CA MET A 97 2.22 -1.94 7.09
C MET A 97 3.09 -2.13 8.33
N LEU A 98 2.58 -1.76 9.52
CA LEU A 98 3.26 -2.02 10.80
C LEU A 98 3.36 -3.52 11.11
N ILE A 99 2.30 -4.29 10.83
CA ILE A 99 2.29 -5.75 10.99
C ILE A 99 3.29 -6.40 10.02
N ALA A 100 3.31 -5.97 8.75
CA ALA A 100 4.25 -6.47 7.75
C ALA A 100 5.71 -6.15 8.12
N GLY A 101 5.98 -4.91 8.57
CA GLY A 101 7.28 -4.49 9.05
C GLY A 101 7.78 -5.34 10.22
N ARG A 102 6.91 -5.59 11.21
CA ARG A 102 7.20 -6.49 12.33
C ARG A 102 7.58 -7.89 11.87
N GLY A 103 6.78 -8.49 10.98
CA GLY A 103 7.04 -9.84 10.48
C GLY A 103 8.39 -9.93 9.74
N MET A 104 8.72 -8.92 8.96
CA MET A 104 10.00 -8.87 8.24
C MET A 104 11.19 -8.64 9.17
N ARG A 105 11.02 -7.86 10.25
CA ARG A 105 12.06 -7.71 11.28
C ARG A 105 12.32 -9.01 12.01
N GLU A 106 11.27 -9.73 12.36
CA GLU A 106 11.39 -11.03 13.01
C GLU A 106 12.04 -12.08 12.10
N ALA A 107 11.65 -12.15 10.83
CA ALA A 107 12.29 -13.01 9.86
C ALA A 107 13.80 -12.71 9.72
N ARG A 108 14.20 -11.42 9.71
CA ARG A 108 15.62 -11.02 9.71
C ARG A 108 16.35 -11.47 10.97
N ARG A 109 15.70 -11.42 12.14
CA ARG A 109 16.30 -11.93 13.39
C ARG A 109 16.52 -13.43 13.32
N GLN A 110 15.53 -14.21 12.90
CA GLN A 110 15.65 -15.66 12.73
C GLN A 110 16.76 -16.03 11.75
N ILE A 111 16.87 -15.31 10.62
CA ILE A 111 17.99 -15.47 9.67
C ILE A 111 19.34 -15.19 10.34
N SER A 112 19.43 -14.12 11.13
CA SER A 112 20.69 -13.72 11.78
C SER A 112 21.08 -14.62 12.95
N GLU A 113 20.11 -15.19 13.67
CA GLU A 113 20.31 -16.04 14.84
C GLU A 113 20.45 -17.53 14.45
N GLY A 114 20.07 -17.90 13.22
CA GLY A 114 20.22 -19.24 12.67
C GLY A 114 19.24 -20.27 13.25
N ASP A 115 18.15 -19.81 13.86
CA ASP A 115 17.11 -20.64 14.47
C ASP A 115 16.01 -20.89 13.42
N TYR A 116 16.10 -22.02 12.72
CA TYR A 116 15.17 -22.45 11.66
C TYR A 116 14.58 -23.83 11.93
#